data_AF-A0A4Y2H1P5-F1
#
_entry.id   AF-A0A4Y2H1P5-F1
#
_cell.length_a   1.000
_cell.length_b   1.000
_cell.length_c   1.000
_cell.angle_alpha   90.00
_cell.angle_beta   90.00
_cell.angle_gamma   90.00
#
_symmetry.space_group_name_H-M   'P 1'
#
loop_
_entity.id
_entity.type
_entity.pdbx_description
1 polymer ?
#
loop_
_entity_poly.entity_id
_entity_poly.type
_entity_poly.pdbx_seq_one_letter_code
_entity_poly.pdbx_strand_id
1 'polypeptide(L)'
;MTMDLTMLKTQRKSFRTSFTLCAKKIEDELTKEAPELKKLSILKSQISDKFARLETCQADISNLILKVEDAEQAYEEDFLSAEKYRDNYIELCSQIEQMCLKDSSTKDLSEKRKFKLPKIQLKKFDRNAKDY
;
A
#
# COMPACT_ATOMS: atom_id res chain seq x y z
N MET A 1 -18.73 2.66 26.86
CA MET A 1 -18.11 1.41 27.35
C MET A 1 -16.63 1.54 27.03
N THR A 2 -15.77 1.77 28.03
CA THR A 2 -14.33 1.95 27.81
C THR A 2 -13.74 0.59 27.51
N MET A 3 -13.17 0.38 26.31
CA MET A 3 -12.54 -0.90 25.99
C MET A 3 -11.26 -1.06 26.82
N ASP A 4 -11.11 -2.18 27.50
CA ASP A 4 -9.86 -2.52 28.18
C ASP A 4 -8.84 -3.14 27.21
N LEU A 5 -7.57 -3.14 27.59
CA LEU A 5 -6.46 -3.62 26.79
C LEU A 5 -6.58 -5.11 26.38
N THR A 6 -7.14 -5.95 27.24
CA THR A 6 -7.34 -7.38 26.99
C THR A 6 -8.43 -7.62 25.94
N MET A 7 -9.51 -6.84 25.98
CA MET A 7 -10.57 -6.86 24.98
C MET A 7 -10.02 -6.47 23.61
N LEU A 8 -9.26 -5.37 23.54
CA LEU A 8 -8.64 -4.92 22.29
C LEU A 8 -7.63 -5.93 21.74
N LYS A 9 -6.78 -6.53 22.60
CA LYS A 9 -5.86 -7.59 22.18
C LYS A 9 -6.60 -8.81 21.62
N THR A 10 -7.77 -9.14 22.17
CA THR A 10 -8.64 -10.22 21.66
C THR A 10 -9.27 -9.86 20.32
N GLN A 11 -9.79 -8.64 20.19
CA GLN A 11 -10.33 -8.12 18.93
C GLN A 11 -9.27 -8.09 17.83
N ARG A 12 -8.06 -7.62 18.15
CA ARG A 12 -6.91 -7.62 17.23
C ARG A 12 -6.60 -9.02 16.72
N LYS A 13 -6.65 -10.07 17.56
CA LYS A 13 -6.45 -11.46 17.10
C LYS A 13 -7.48 -11.83 16.03
N SER A 14 -8.74 -11.50 16.23
CA SER A 14 -9.80 -11.74 15.23
C SER A 14 -9.53 -11.00 13.91
N PHE A 15 -9.14 -9.71 13.98
CA PHE A 15 -8.78 -8.95 12.79
C PHE A 15 -7.55 -9.51 12.07
N ARG A 16 -6.51 -9.93 12.80
CA ARG A 16 -5.33 -10.60 12.23
C ARG A 16 -5.71 -11.87 11.49
N THR A 17 -6.61 -12.68 12.04
CA THR A 17 -7.11 -13.89 11.37
C THR A 17 -7.85 -13.54 10.08
N SER A 18 -8.78 -12.56 10.12
CA SER A 18 -9.52 -12.13 8.93
C SER A 18 -8.60 -11.56 7.84
N PHE A 19 -7.62 -10.74 8.23
CA PHE A 19 -6.60 -10.19 7.34
C PHE A 19 -5.80 -11.33 6.69
N THR A 20 -5.28 -12.27 7.48
CA THR A 20 -4.45 -13.38 6.99
C THR A 20 -5.22 -14.26 6.00
N LEU A 21 -6.51 -14.53 6.26
CA LEU A 21 -7.36 -15.26 5.32
C LEU A 21 -7.58 -14.49 4.01
N CYS A 22 -7.64 -13.17 4.05
CA CYS A 22 -7.75 -12.34 2.85
C CYS A 22 -6.43 -12.30 2.07
N ALA A 23 -5.30 -12.14 2.77
CA ALA A 23 -3.96 -12.19 2.22
C ALA A 23 -3.72 -13.49 1.44
N LYS A 24 -4.02 -14.64 2.06
CA LYS A 24 -3.93 -15.95 1.39
C LYS A 24 -4.76 -16.04 0.11
N LYS A 25 -5.98 -15.49 0.10
CA LYS A 25 -6.81 -15.46 -1.12
C LYS A 25 -6.21 -14.60 -2.23
N ILE A 26 -5.47 -13.54 -1.88
CA ILE A 26 -4.73 -12.72 -2.84
C ILE A 26 -3.53 -13.51 -3.36
N GLU A 27 -2.74 -14.12 -2.49
CA GLU A 27 -1.60 -14.98 -2.86
C GLU A 27 -2.04 -16.12 -3.79
N ASP A 28 -3.12 -16.82 -3.46
CA ASP A 28 -3.72 -17.89 -4.27
C ASP A 28 -4.19 -17.39 -5.65
N GLU A 29 -4.62 -16.14 -5.75
CA GLU A 29 -5.03 -15.55 -7.03
C GLU A 29 -3.82 -15.10 -7.85
N LEU A 30 -2.79 -14.54 -7.22
CA LEU A 30 -1.56 -14.07 -7.85
C LEU A 30 -0.68 -15.20 -8.36
N THR A 31 -0.74 -16.38 -7.75
CA THR A 31 0.03 -17.57 -8.15
C THR A 31 -0.55 -18.32 -9.35
N LYS A 32 -1.75 -17.93 -9.83
CA LYS A 32 -2.37 -18.54 -11.02
C LYS A 32 -1.66 -18.13 -12.30
N GLU A 33 -1.72 -19.00 -13.30
CA GLU A 33 -1.18 -18.75 -14.65
C GLU A 33 -1.85 -17.52 -15.31
N ALA A 34 -3.14 -17.31 -15.06
CA ALA A 34 -3.90 -16.14 -15.49
C ALA A 34 -4.72 -15.57 -14.32
N PRO A 35 -4.15 -14.63 -13.54
CA PRO A 35 -4.86 -14.00 -12.42
C PRO A 35 -6.06 -13.17 -12.89
N GLU A 36 -7.20 -13.28 -12.20
CA GLU A 36 -8.40 -12.51 -12.57
C GLU A 36 -8.34 -11.09 -11.98
N LEU A 37 -8.03 -10.09 -12.82
CA LEU A 37 -7.89 -8.69 -12.39
C LEU A 37 -9.10 -8.13 -11.62
N LYS A 38 -10.32 -8.45 -12.06
CA LYS A 38 -11.54 -7.99 -11.37
C LYS A 38 -11.60 -8.53 -9.95
N LYS A 39 -11.24 -9.80 -9.77
CA LYS A 39 -11.19 -10.45 -8.47
C LYS A 39 -10.06 -9.88 -7.61
N LEU A 40 -8.87 -9.65 -8.17
CA LEU A 40 -7.77 -8.99 -7.47
C LEU A 40 -8.15 -7.58 -7.00
N SER A 41 -8.87 -6.80 -7.81
CA SER A 41 -9.37 -5.48 -7.43
C SER A 41 -10.34 -5.53 -6.25
N ILE A 42 -11.27 -6.50 -6.26
CA ILE A 42 -12.19 -6.73 -5.14
C ILE A 42 -11.41 -7.14 -3.87
N LEU A 43 -10.48 -8.08 -4.00
CA LEU A 43 -9.67 -8.55 -2.88
C LEU A 43 -8.77 -7.43 -2.33
N LYS A 44 -8.25 -6.54 -3.18
CA LYS A 44 -7.50 -5.34 -2.77
C LYS A 44 -8.35 -4.45 -1.86
N SER A 45 -9.57 -4.13 -2.28
CA SER A 45 -10.50 -3.35 -1.46
C SER A 45 -10.80 -4.02 -0.12
N GLN A 46 -11.00 -5.34 -0.13
CA GLN A 46 -11.25 -6.12 1.10
C GLN A 46 -10.06 -6.12 2.05
N ILE A 47 -8.82 -6.29 1.55
CA ILE A 47 -7.64 -6.29 2.42
C ILE A 47 -7.34 -4.88 2.96
N SER A 48 -7.60 -3.83 2.18
CA SER A 48 -7.50 -2.44 2.66
C SER A 48 -8.47 -2.13 3.80
N ASP A 49 -9.75 -2.52 3.71
CA ASP A 49 -10.72 -2.38 4.82
C ASP A 49 -10.27 -3.16 6.07
N LYS A 50 -9.81 -4.40 5.89
CA LYS A 50 -9.32 -5.22 7.01
C LYS A 50 -8.09 -4.63 7.67
N PHE A 51 -7.15 -4.14 6.86
CA PHE A 51 -5.95 -3.50 7.35
C PHE A 51 -6.26 -2.20 8.10
N ALA A 52 -7.16 -1.36 7.59
CA ALA A 52 -7.59 -0.14 8.29
C ALA A 52 -8.16 -0.45 9.69
N ARG A 53 -9.02 -1.47 9.82
CA ARG A 53 -9.53 -1.91 11.12
C ARG A 53 -8.43 -2.42 12.05
N LEU A 54 -7.46 -3.15 11.50
CA LEU A 54 -6.32 -3.64 12.25
C LEU A 54 -5.45 -2.47 12.74
N GLU A 55 -5.21 -1.47 11.90
CA GLU A 55 -4.44 -0.28 12.22
C GLU A 55 -5.12 0.58 13.30
N THR A 56 -6.43 0.80 13.20
CA THR A 56 -7.19 1.51 14.25
C THR A 56 -7.09 0.76 15.59
N CYS A 57 -7.33 -0.56 15.58
CA CYS A 57 -7.23 -1.37 16.79
C CYS A 57 -5.81 -1.35 17.39
N GLN A 58 -4.79 -1.36 16.53
CA GLN A 58 -3.39 -1.24 16.95
C GLN A 58 -3.10 0.12 17.58
N ALA A 59 -3.61 1.22 17.03
CA ALA A 59 -3.47 2.56 17.58
C ALA A 59 -4.14 2.66 18.96
N ASP A 60 -5.34 2.09 19.14
CA ASP A 60 -6.03 2.06 20.43
C ASP A 60 -5.24 1.28 21.49
N ILE A 61 -4.67 0.12 21.13
CA ILE A 61 -3.78 -0.66 22.01
C ILE A 61 -2.55 0.15 22.40
N SER A 62 -1.90 0.77 21.42
CA SER A 62 -0.70 1.59 21.61
C SER A 62 -0.97 2.75 22.57
N ASN A 63 -2.08 3.46 22.36
CA ASN A 63 -2.53 4.56 23.20
C ASN A 63 -2.85 4.14 24.64
N LEU A 64 -3.28 2.89 24.87
CA LEU A 64 -3.49 2.36 26.21
C LEU A 64 -2.18 1.94 26.89
N ILE A 65 -1.26 1.32 26.15
CA ILE A 65 0.06 0.93 26.67
C ILE A 65 0.83 2.17 27.12
N LEU A 66 0.83 3.24 26.31
CA LEU A 66 1.52 4.49 26.60
C LEU A 66 0.98 5.26 27.83
N LYS A 67 -0.17 4.85 28.38
CA LYS A 67 -0.71 5.43 29.64
C LYS A 67 -0.13 4.78 30.90
N VAL A 68 0.59 3.66 30.76
CA VAL A 68 1.20 2.94 31.87
C VAL A 68 2.64 3.45 32.05
N GLU A 69 3.08 3.66 33.29
CA GLU A 69 4.48 3.97 33.59
C GLU A 69 5.38 2.77 33.25
N ASP A 70 6.60 3.03 32.77
CA ASP A 70 7.59 2.01 32.40
C ASP A 70 7.10 1.01 31.33
N ALA A 71 6.30 1.50 30.37
CA ALA A 71 5.67 0.71 29.32
C ALA A 71 6.49 0.59 28.01
N GLU A 72 7.75 1.04 28.00
CA GLU A 72 8.60 1.11 26.81
C GLU A 72 8.76 -0.25 26.14
N GLN A 73 9.16 -1.27 26.91
CA GLN A 73 9.33 -2.63 26.39
C GLN A 73 8.01 -3.22 25.88
N ALA A 74 6.92 -3.02 26.63
CA ALA A 74 5.60 -3.54 26.25
C ALA A 74 5.07 -2.88 24.97
N TYR A 75 5.39 -1.60 24.75
CA TYR A 75 5.06 -0.87 23.53
C TYR A 75 5.87 -1.40 22.34
N GLU A 76 7.20 -1.51 22.49
CA GLU A 76 8.11 -1.95 21.43
C GLU A 76 7.76 -3.36 20.93
N GLU A 77 7.55 -4.31 21.84
CA GLU A 77 7.15 -5.68 21.49
C GLU A 77 5.81 -5.71 20.72
N ASP A 78 4.87 -4.86 21.13
CA ASP A 78 3.55 -4.77 20.50
C ASP A 78 3.62 -4.11 19.11
N PHE A 79 4.44 -3.07 18.98
CA PHE A 79 4.71 -2.35 17.73
C PHE A 79 5.34 -3.28 16.68
N LEU A 80 6.44 -3.96 17.03
CA LEU A 80 7.12 -4.91 16.15
C LEU A 80 6.19 -6.05 15.72
N SER A 81 5.32 -6.53 16.62
CA SER A 81 4.30 -7.53 16.30
C SER A 81 3.29 -7.06 15.25
N ALA A 82 3.01 -5.76 15.19
CA ALA A 82 2.07 -5.16 14.27
C ALA A 82 2.69 -4.80 12.92
N GLU A 83 3.97 -4.41 12.91
CA GLU A 83 4.70 -3.96 11.72
C GLU A 83 4.69 -4.99 10.59
N LYS A 84 4.86 -6.29 10.93
CA LYS A 84 4.78 -7.38 9.93
C LYS A 84 3.49 -7.40 9.11
N TYR A 85 2.37 -6.92 9.66
CA TYR A 85 1.09 -6.85 8.92
C TYR A 85 1.02 -5.63 8.02
N ARG A 86 1.71 -4.53 8.39
CA ARG A 86 1.89 -3.36 7.51
C ARG A 86 2.74 -3.74 6.31
N ASP A 87 3.86 -4.40 6.54
CA ASP A 87 4.76 -4.84 5.47
C ASP A 87 4.05 -5.77 4.48
N ASN A 88 3.37 -6.79 5.00
CA ASN A 88 2.59 -7.72 4.18
C ASN A 88 1.50 -7.00 3.37
N TYR A 89 0.77 -6.06 4.00
CA TYR A 89 -0.24 -5.27 3.29
C TYR A 89 0.35 -4.46 2.14
N ILE A 90 1.48 -3.78 2.36
CA ILE A 90 2.19 -2.98 1.36
C ILE A 90 2.67 -3.87 0.21
N GLU A 91 3.28 -5.01 0.54
CA GLU A 91 3.75 -5.99 -0.43
C GLU A 91 2.62 -6.47 -1.34
N LEU A 92 1.51 -6.94 -0.75
CA LEU A 92 0.37 -7.43 -1.52
C LEU A 92 -0.26 -6.34 -2.39
N CYS A 93 -0.38 -5.11 -1.87
CA CYS A 93 -0.87 -3.98 -2.66
C CYS A 93 0.03 -3.69 -3.87
N SER A 94 1.36 -3.70 -3.66
CA SER A 94 2.34 -3.48 -4.72
C SER A 94 2.27 -4.57 -5.78
N GLN A 95 2.18 -5.84 -5.38
CA GLN A 95 2.06 -6.96 -6.32
C GLN A 95 0.79 -6.84 -7.18
N ILE A 96 -0.37 -6.51 -6.57
CA ILE A 96 -1.61 -6.29 -7.31
C ILE A 96 -1.49 -5.13 -8.31
N GLU A 97 -0.88 -4.02 -7.90
CA GLU A 97 -0.66 -2.86 -8.77
C GLU A 97 0.24 -3.18 -9.96
N GLN A 98 1.32 -3.93 -9.73
CA GLN A 98 2.20 -4.39 -10.81
C GLN A 98 1.47 -5.26 -11.83
N MET A 99 0.56 -6.13 -11.38
CA MET A 99 -0.24 -6.96 -12.30
C MET A 99 -1.16 -6.11 -13.17
N CYS A 100 -1.84 -5.12 -12.59
CA CYS A 100 -2.67 -4.18 -13.35
C CYS A 100 -1.88 -3.38 -14.41
N LEU A 101 -0.61 -3.04 -14.13
CA LEU A 101 0.25 -2.33 -15.07
C LEU A 101 0.77 -3.21 -16.22
N LYS A 102 1.06 -4.49 -15.95
CA LYS A 102 1.50 -5.43 -17.00
C LYS A 102 0.40 -5.67 -18.05
N ASP A 103 -0.85 -5.72 -17.62
CA ASP A 103 -1.99 -5.91 -18.53
C ASP A 103 -2.32 -4.67 -19.38
N SER A 104 -1.93 -3.47 -18.95
CA SER A 104 -2.06 -2.26 -19.78
C SER A 104 -0.92 -2.11 -20.80
N SER A 105 0.27 -2.62 -20.48
CA SER A 105 1.45 -2.53 -21.36
C SER A 105 1.39 -3.41 -22.61
N THR A 106 0.55 -4.45 -22.65
CA THR A 106 0.39 -5.31 -23.84
C THR A 106 -0.46 -4.67 -24.94
N LYS A 107 -1.04 -3.48 -24.71
CA LYS A 107 -1.93 -2.80 -25.67
C LYS A 107 -1.35 -1.61 -26.42
N ASP A 108 -0.11 -1.16 -26.18
CA ASP A 108 0.28 0.18 -26.67
C ASP A 108 1.72 0.34 -27.17
N LEU A 109 2.25 -0.62 -27.96
CA LEU A 109 3.55 -0.45 -28.64
C LEU A 109 3.56 -0.81 -30.14
N SER A 110 2.41 -0.94 -30.81
CA SER A 110 2.38 -1.15 -32.27
C SER A 110 2.15 0.12 -33.09
N GLU A 111 1.73 1.23 -32.48
CA GLU A 111 1.66 2.50 -33.21
C GLU A 111 3.01 3.22 -33.16
N LYS A 112 3.83 2.97 -34.18
CA LYS A 112 4.88 3.91 -34.60
C LYS A 112 4.24 5.25 -34.99
N ARG A 113 3.77 6.04 -34.02
CA ARG A 113 3.32 7.41 -34.24
C ARG A 113 4.54 8.23 -34.63
N LYS A 114 4.62 8.56 -35.92
CA LYS A 114 5.55 9.56 -36.47
C LYS A 114 5.14 10.93 -35.96
N PHE A 115 5.46 11.24 -34.71
CA PHE A 115 5.35 12.61 -34.21
C PHE A 115 6.38 13.46 -34.96
N LYS A 116 5.92 14.25 -35.93
CA LYS A 116 6.75 15.30 -36.53
C LYS A 116 6.88 16.41 -35.49
N LEU A 117 8.08 16.57 -34.95
CA LEU A 117 8.40 17.71 -34.09
C LEU A 117 8.29 19.02 -34.91
N PRO A 118 7.61 20.05 -34.38
CA PRO A 118 7.65 21.36 -35.01
C PRO A 118 9.08 21.92 -34.97
N LYS A 119 9.54 22.52 -36.07
CA LYS A 119 10.87 23.12 -36.16
C LYS A 119 10.92 24.37 -35.27
N ILE A 120 11.57 24.26 -34.14
CA ILE A 120 11.86 25.39 -33.23
C ILE A 120 13.00 26.19 -33.87
N GLN A 121 12.75 27.44 -34.25
CA GLN A 121 13.81 28.37 -34.67
C GLN A 121 14.21 29.24 -33.47
N LEU A 122 15.41 29.02 -32.96
CA LEU A 122 15.98 29.89 -31.93
C LEU A 122 16.42 31.20 -32.59
N LYS A 123 15.82 32.31 -32.16
CA LYS A 123 16.28 33.65 -32.52
C LYS A 123 17.62 33.89 -31.81
N LYS A 124 18.69 34.15 -32.56
CA LYS A 124 20.00 34.43 -31.98
C LYS A 124 19.90 35.72 -31.16
N PHE A 125 20.37 35.64 -29.92
CA PHE A 125 20.45 36.79 -29.03
C PHE A 125 21.71 37.57 -29.42
N ASP A 126 21.53 38.73 -30.06
CA ASP A 126 22.65 39.64 -30.30
C ASP A 126 23.00 40.29 -28.96
N ARG A 127 24.09 39.80 -28.36
CA ARG A 127 24.74 40.38 -27.19
C ARG A 127 25.37 41.70 -27.60
N ASN A 128 24.58 42.76 -27.67
CA ASN A 128 25.13 44.10 -27.64
C ASN A 128 25.42 44.45 -26.18
N ALA A 129 26.60 44.05 -25.71
CA ALA A 129 27.13 44.54 -24.45
C ALA A 129 27.46 46.03 -24.65
N LYS A 130 26.68 46.89 -24.00
CA LYS A 130 27.13 48.25 -23.70
C LYS A 130 26.87 48.52 -22.23
N ASP A 131 27.98 48.78 -21.54
CA ASP A 131 28.14 49.43 -20.25
C ASP A 131 27.14 50.60 -20.12
N TYR A 132 26.49 50.85 -18.98
CA TYR A 132 27.03 51.08 -17.64
C TYR A 132 25.88 50.95 -16.61
#